data_AF-A0A2U9SZA1-F1
#
_entry.id   AF-A0A2U9SZA1-F1
#
_cell.length_a   1.000
_cell.length_b   1.000
_cell.length_c   1.000
_cell.angle_alpha   90.00
_cell.angle_beta   90.00
_cell.angle_gamma   90.00
#
_symmetry.space_group_name_H-M   'P 1'
#
loop_
_entity.id
_entity.type
_entity.pdbx_description
1 polymer ?
#
loop_
_entity_poly.entity_id
_entity_poly.type
_entity_poly.pdbx_seq_one_letter_code
_entity_poly.pdbx_strand_id
1 'polypeptide(L)'
;MGVDFHRIPGGSVLRGHQQAWQLTSPEPARDIQANLEHAFGGQCRIETGDKAADRVAKKQRLTPEQAGAHPDAPRAPIAHDAFSANVSGQGFVRDWYLEATGINAVAAPQIEYSAWPITLRDFDSARVGKLAESVPLVAGFGVRPKGHPERAKLVGTIDRAFIESDAPVPKDFDFAVWNAAWPDQQVDALRGDEQIELVNLCAPTTPCSTKDAAGNVTLTLNLPGHLPFALVRFENGSIGELEVRLDTVLIDPERREVSCVWRSNAGQATRRTSPRTAHGRAWRRRRDGVRDLARREGGARLITSGLVRTARSRRFQRRRPSTRHRSAAARPRCRTQ
;
A
#
# COMPACT_ATOMS: atom_id res chain seq x y z
N MET A 1 -12.97 -4.78 6.82
CA MET A 1 -13.01 -4.12 8.15
C MET A 1 -12.45 -2.72 7.93
N GLY A 2 -13.01 -1.68 8.54
CA GLY A 2 -12.55 -0.30 8.30
C GLY A 2 -11.46 0.11 9.27
N VAL A 3 -10.48 0.89 8.80
CA VAL A 3 -9.72 1.79 9.68
C VAL A 3 -10.64 2.97 9.96
N ASP A 4 -11.06 3.12 11.22
CA ASP A 4 -11.95 4.21 11.63
C ASP A 4 -11.12 5.46 11.99
N PHE A 5 -11.48 6.58 11.37
CA PHE A 5 -10.79 7.85 11.48
C PHE A 5 -11.65 8.93 12.16
N HIS A 6 -12.77 8.58 12.81
CA HIS A 6 -13.69 9.54 13.43
C HIS A 6 -13.04 10.53 14.42
N ARG A 7 -11.84 10.21 14.93
CA ARG A 7 -10.94 11.19 15.57
C ARG A 7 -9.51 10.70 15.41
N ILE A 8 -8.73 11.31 14.53
CA ILE A 8 -7.29 10.96 14.42
C ILE A 8 -6.55 11.65 15.57
N PRO A 9 -6.04 10.91 16.58
CA PRO A 9 -5.11 11.49 17.54
C PRO A 9 -3.85 11.95 16.81
N GLY A 10 -3.42 13.18 17.09
CA GLY A 10 -2.07 13.63 16.74
C GLY A 10 -1.02 12.97 17.62
N GLY A 11 0.18 13.56 17.64
CA GLY A 11 1.33 12.92 18.27
C GLY A 11 1.04 12.58 19.73
N SER A 12 1.19 11.30 20.08
CA SER A 12 1.31 10.85 21.46
C SER A 12 2.74 10.42 21.71
N VAL A 13 3.21 10.60 22.94
CA VAL A 13 4.56 10.20 23.34
C VAL A 13 4.43 9.27 24.54
N LEU A 14 5.12 8.14 24.47
CA LEU A 14 5.36 7.29 25.63
C LEU A 14 6.54 7.90 26.39
N ARG A 15 6.35 8.26 27.65
CA ARG A 15 7.39 8.89 28.49
C ARG A 15 7.72 8.05 29.71
N GLY A 16 9.00 7.84 29.98
CA GLY A 16 9.49 7.21 31.20
C GLY A 16 9.68 8.22 32.33
N HIS A 17 8.99 8.03 33.45
CA HIS A 17 9.19 8.80 34.68
C HIS A 17 9.35 7.83 35.86
N GLN A 18 10.48 7.91 36.59
CA GLN A 18 10.76 7.07 37.77
C GLN A 18 10.42 5.57 37.56
N GLN A 19 10.94 4.99 36.48
CA GLN A 19 10.76 3.58 36.06
C GLN A 19 9.36 3.19 35.55
N ALA A 20 8.35 4.07 35.60
CA ALA A 20 7.05 3.85 34.97
C ALA A 20 6.95 4.56 33.61
N TRP A 21 6.48 3.87 32.58
CA TRP A 21 6.13 4.49 31.30
C TRP A 21 4.67 4.91 31.28
N GLN A 22 4.36 6.04 30.64
CA GLN A 22 3.01 6.57 30.49
C GLN A 22 2.81 7.09 29.07
N LEU A 23 1.63 6.84 28.50
CA LEU A 23 1.20 7.43 27.24
C LEU A 23 0.64 8.84 27.51
N THR A 24 1.16 9.88 26.86
CA THR A 24 0.58 11.22 26.97
C THR A 24 -0.81 11.27 26.35
N SER A 25 -1.61 12.27 26.74
CA SER A 25 -2.80 12.62 25.95
C SER A 25 -2.37 12.98 24.51
N PRO A 26 -3.12 12.55 23.48
CA PRO A 26 -2.80 12.89 22.10
C PRO A 26 -3.00 14.38 21.83
N GLU A 27 -2.05 15.00 21.14
CA GLU A 27 -2.24 16.34 20.59
C GLU A 27 -3.29 16.31 19.47
N PRO A 28 -4.07 17.39 19.21
CA PRO A 28 -4.99 17.40 18.07
C PRO A 28 -4.26 17.50 16.72
N ALA A 29 -4.31 16.45 15.89
CA ALA A 29 -3.91 16.54 14.48
C ALA A 29 -5.06 17.06 13.59
N ARG A 30 -4.69 17.74 12.50
CA ARG A 30 -5.63 18.10 11.42
C ARG A 30 -5.53 17.16 10.24
N ASP A 31 -4.31 16.79 9.87
CA ASP A 31 -3.96 15.92 8.76
C ASP A 31 -2.80 15.01 9.21
N ILE A 32 -2.82 13.73 8.83
CA ILE A 32 -1.70 12.78 9.01
C ILE A 32 -1.49 12.05 7.69
N GLN A 33 -0.23 11.79 7.33
CA GLN A 33 0.07 10.96 6.16
C GLN A 33 -0.32 9.51 6.45
N ALA A 34 -1.19 8.92 5.63
CA ALA A 34 -1.67 7.54 5.76
C ALA A 34 -0.61 6.51 5.31
N ASN A 35 0.63 6.64 5.81
CA ASN A 35 1.77 5.79 5.52
C ASN A 35 2.09 4.86 6.72
N LEU A 36 3.00 3.89 6.53
CA LEU A 36 3.35 2.95 7.59
C LEU A 36 4.30 3.54 8.66
N GLU A 37 4.86 4.73 8.44
CA GLU A 37 5.76 5.39 9.41
C GLU A 37 5.01 5.84 10.67
N HIS A 38 3.70 6.15 10.53
CA HIS A 38 2.81 6.49 11.64
C HIS A 38 2.10 5.28 12.27
N ALA A 39 2.35 4.06 11.81
CA ALA A 39 1.80 2.81 12.35
C ALA A 39 2.74 2.17 13.38
N PHE A 40 2.29 1.14 14.12
CA PHE A 40 3.17 0.39 15.02
C PHE A 40 4.36 -0.22 14.27
N GLY A 41 5.55 -0.09 14.85
CA GLY A 41 6.77 -0.64 14.30
C GLY A 41 8.01 0.15 14.69
N GLY A 42 9.07 -0.02 13.90
CA GLY A 42 10.37 0.63 14.10
C GLY A 42 11.50 -0.39 14.36
N GLN A 43 12.67 0.14 14.69
CA GLN A 43 13.87 -0.66 14.95
C GLN A 43 14.74 -0.01 16.05
N CYS A 44 15.30 -0.85 16.91
CA CYS A 44 16.35 -0.52 17.87
C CYS A 44 17.70 -0.87 17.25
N ARG A 45 18.47 0.13 16.84
CA ARG A 45 19.73 -0.08 16.13
C ARG A 45 20.81 0.85 16.64
N ILE A 46 21.97 0.30 17.00
CA ILE A 46 23.15 1.05 17.43
C ILE A 46 24.32 0.67 16.54
N GLU A 47 24.93 1.67 15.90
CA GLU A 47 26.01 1.44 14.94
C GLU A 47 27.36 1.18 15.62
N THR A 48 28.27 0.54 14.88
CA THR A 48 29.67 0.42 15.29
C THR A 48 30.31 1.82 15.33
N GLY A 49 30.68 2.29 16.52
CA GLY A 49 31.26 3.63 16.75
C GLY A 49 30.27 4.67 17.29
N ASP A 50 29.00 4.32 17.53
CA ASP A 50 28.07 5.18 18.27
C ASP A 50 28.53 5.36 19.73
N LYS A 51 28.29 6.54 20.32
CA LYS A 51 28.50 6.81 21.76
C LYS A 51 27.70 5.87 22.67
N ALA A 52 26.57 5.34 22.17
CA ALA A 52 25.77 4.36 22.89
C ALA A 52 26.33 2.92 22.81
N ALA A 53 27.23 2.62 21.87
CA ALA A 53 27.73 1.25 21.62
C ALA A 53 28.40 0.63 22.85
N ASP A 54 29.20 1.41 23.59
CA ASP A 54 29.89 0.95 24.80
C ASP A 54 28.93 0.61 25.96
N ARG A 55 27.73 1.21 25.96
CA ARG A 55 26.69 0.95 26.96
C ARG A 55 25.87 -0.31 26.63
N VAL A 56 25.93 -0.82 25.39
CA VAL A 56 25.25 -2.06 25.00
C VAL A 56 25.94 -3.26 25.66
N ALA A 57 25.25 -3.89 26.60
CA ALA A 57 25.71 -5.12 27.26
C ALA A 57 26.03 -6.23 26.24
N LYS A 58 27.14 -6.97 26.45
CA LYS A 58 27.64 -7.99 25.52
C LYS A 58 26.58 -8.99 25.03
N LYS A 59 25.63 -9.39 25.90
CA LYS A 59 24.54 -10.33 25.58
C LYS A 59 23.51 -9.81 24.56
N GLN A 60 23.48 -8.50 24.32
CA GLN A 60 22.56 -7.83 23.37
C GLN A 60 23.27 -7.44 22.08
N ARG A 61 24.59 -7.62 21.99
CA ARG A 61 25.38 -7.36 20.78
C ARG A 61 25.21 -8.53 19.81
N LEU A 62 25.21 -8.25 18.51
CA LEU A 62 25.18 -9.29 17.49
C LEU A 62 26.43 -10.20 17.64
N THR A 63 26.23 -11.52 17.55
CA THR A 63 27.36 -12.46 17.44
C THR A 63 28.08 -12.28 16.09
N PRO A 64 29.32 -12.77 15.92
CA PRO A 64 30.01 -12.72 14.62
C PRO A 64 29.20 -13.34 13.48
N GLU A 65 28.47 -14.42 13.76
CA GLU A 65 27.60 -15.10 12.80
C GLU A 65 26.37 -14.25 12.44
N GLN A 66 25.72 -13.64 13.44
CA GLN A 66 24.60 -12.73 13.22
C GLN A 66 25.03 -11.47 12.46
N ALA A 67 26.20 -10.92 12.77
CA ALA A 67 26.78 -9.76 12.09
C ALA A 67 27.19 -10.11 10.64
N GLY A 68 27.72 -11.32 10.41
CA GLY A 68 28.05 -11.82 9.06
C GLY A 68 26.82 -12.13 8.19
N ALA A 69 25.71 -12.57 8.80
CA ALA A 69 24.43 -12.79 8.13
C ALA A 69 23.55 -11.52 8.03
N HIS A 70 23.98 -10.40 8.61
CA HIS A 70 23.23 -9.15 8.62
C HIS A 70 23.15 -8.53 7.20
N PRO A 71 22.01 -7.95 6.77
CA PRO A 71 21.88 -7.34 5.44
C PRO A 71 22.94 -6.28 5.10
N ASP A 72 23.48 -5.58 6.11
CA ASP A 72 24.52 -4.56 5.95
C ASP A 72 25.96 -5.08 6.11
N ALA A 73 26.16 -6.41 6.16
CA ALA A 73 27.50 -6.99 6.27
C ALA A 73 28.43 -6.50 5.12
N PRO A 74 29.71 -6.18 5.40
CA PRO A 74 30.43 -6.36 6.68
C PRO A 74 30.27 -5.21 7.69
N ARG A 75 29.44 -4.19 7.40
CA ARG A 75 29.20 -3.01 8.26
C ARG A 75 27.95 -3.19 9.11
N ALA A 76 27.83 -4.33 9.75
CA ALA A 76 26.71 -4.61 10.64
C ALA A 76 26.71 -3.66 11.87
N PRO A 77 25.52 -3.31 12.40
CA PRO A 77 25.41 -2.58 13.66
C PRO A 77 25.91 -3.44 14.83
N ILE A 78 26.29 -2.82 15.94
CA ILE A 78 26.77 -3.58 17.11
C ILE A 78 25.63 -4.34 17.81
N ALA A 79 24.42 -3.79 17.75
CA ALA A 79 23.19 -4.41 18.21
C ALA A 79 22.02 -3.92 17.35
N HIS A 80 21.12 -4.82 16.98
CA HIS A 80 19.96 -4.53 16.17
C HIS A 80 18.80 -5.47 16.53
N ASP A 81 17.62 -4.88 16.71
CA ASP A 81 16.34 -5.58 16.86
C ASP A 81 15.28 -4.74 16.13
N ALA A 82 14.32 -5.37 15.45
CA ALA A 82 13.38 -4.67 14.58
C ALA A 82 12.02 -5.36 14.55
N PHE A 83 10.95 -4.56 14.51
CA PHE A 83 9.62 -5.10 14.30
C PHE A 83 9.45 -5.45 12.82
N SER A 84 9.70 -6.71 12.47
CA SER A 84 9.83 -7.19 11.09
C SER A 84 8.60 -6.94 10.19
N ALA A 85 7.40 -6.83 10.77
CA ALA A 85 6.20 -6.43 10.03
C ALA A 85 6.21 -4.96 9.56
N ASN A 86 6.91 -4.07 10.27
CA ASN A 86 7.02 -2.65 9.92
C ASN A 86 8.28 -2.01 10.54
N VAL A 87 9.42 -2.08 9.84
CA VAL A 87 10.70 -1.54 10.34
C VAL A 87 10.79 0.00 10.34
N SER A 88 9.83 0.67 9.71
CA SER A 88 9.76 2.14 9.56
C SER A 88 8.76 2.82 10.49
N GLY A 89 7.97 2.04 11.25
CA GLY A 89 6.93 2.55 12.14
C GLY A 89 7.44 3.16 13.44
N GLN A 90 6.50 3.40 14.35
CA GLN A 90 6.70 4.02 15.67
C GLN A 90 6.28 3.09 16.82
N GLY A 91 6.73 3.39 18.04
CA GLY A 91 6.35 2.67 19.26
C GLY A 91 7.12 1.38 19.55
N PHE A 92 7.77 0.72 18.59
CA PHE A 92 8.63 -0.44 18.90
C PHE A 92 9.95 0.02 19.51
N VAL A 93 10.25 -0.45 20.73
CA VAL A 93 11.54 -0.24 21.38
C VAL A 93 11.92 -1.43 22.27
N ARG A 94 13.20 -1.54 22.65
CA ARG A 94 13.74 -2.55 23.57
C ARG A 94 14.46 -1.91 24.74
N ASP A 95 14.42 -2.55 25.91
CA ASP A 95 15.04 -2.01 27.13
C ASP A 95 16.53 -1.73 26.98
N TRP A 96 17.28 -2.65 26.37
CA TRP A 96 18.72 -2.46 26.12
C TRP A 96 19.03 -1.22 25.28
N TYR A 97 18.10 -0.82 24.39
CA TYR A 97 18.26 0.34 23.53
C TYR A 97 17.97 1.63 24.30
N LEU A 98 16.92 1.65 25.13
CA LEU A 98 16.60 2.74 26.04
C LEU A 98 17.73 2.98 27.05
N GLU A 99 18.25 1.91 27.66
CA GLU A 99 19.39 1.94 28.59
C GLU A 99 20.66 2.49 27.92
N ALA A 100 20.99 2.00 26.72
CA ALA A 100 22.20 2.41 26.02
C ALA A 100 22.13 3.86 25.49
N THR A 101 20.99 4.29 24.97
CA THR A 101 20.80 5.64 24.41
C THR A 101 20.52 6.70 25.48
N GLY A 102 19.86 6.33 26.58
CA GLY A 102 19.33 7.26 27.59
C GLY A 102 18.01 7.94 27.17
N ILE A 103 17.34 7.44 26.13
CA ILE A 103 16.06 7.98 25.66
C ILE A 103 14.95 7.67 26.67
N ASN A 104 14.19 8.70 27.07
CA ASN A 104 13.06 8.60 27.99
C ASN A 104 11.72 8.97 27.33
N ALA A 105 11.69 9.11 26.01
CA ALA A 105 10.52 9.50 25.22
C ALA A 105 10.51 8.76 23.87
N VAL A 106 9.42 8.06 23.56
CA VAL A 106 9.25 7.32 22.29
C VAL A 106 7.96 7.79 21.63
N ALA A 107 7.98 8.06 20.32
CA ALA A 107 6.77 8.38 19.57
C ALA A 107 5.82 7.17 19.59
N ALA A 108 4.57 7.40 19.97
CA ALA A 108 3.52 6.39 19.88
C ALA A 108 2.85 6.44 18.50
N PRO A 109 2.41 5.29 17.96
CA PRO A 109 1.67 5.25 16.70
C PRO A 109 0.43 6.12 16.68
N GLN A 110 0.08 6.56 15.49
CA GLN A 110 -1.07 7.42 15.20
C GLN A 110 -2.07 6.73 14.25
N ILE A 111 -1.66 5.62 13.62
CA ILE A 111 -2.50 4.76 12.79
C ILE A 111 -2.56 3.38 13.44
N GLU A 112 -3.77 3.01 13.83
CA GLU A 112 -4.12 1.76 14.51
C GLU A 112 -5.46 1.23 13.98
N TYR A 113 -5.79 -0.02 14.26
CA TYR A 113 -7.15 -0.52 14.02
C TYR A 113 -8.04 -0.09 15.19
N SER A 114 -9.21 0.51 14.90
CA SER A 114 -10.14 0.95 15.95
C SER A 114 -10.67 -0.18 16.84
N ALA A 115 -10.70 -1.41 16.33
CA ALA A 115 -11.04 -2.61 17.10
C ALA A 115 -9.85 -3.18 17.93
N TRP A 116 -8.62 -2.74 17.64
CA TRP A 116 -7.38 -3.22 18.26
C TRP A 116 -6.42 -2.04 18.53
N PRO A 117 -6.80 -1.09 19.40
CA PRO A 117 -5.96 0.05 19.72
C PRO A 117 -4.69 -0.39 20.44
N ILE A 118 -3.60 0.33 20.21
CA ILE A 118 -2.27 0.01 20.73
C ILE A 118 -2.16 0.51 22.17
N THR A 119 -1.82 -0.39 23.10
CA THR A 119 -1.84 -0.08 24.53
C THR A 119 -0.44 0.03 25.12
N LEU A 120 -0.35 0.61 26.32
CA LEU A 120 0.89 0.60 27.12
C LEU A 120 1.38 -0.84 27.39
N ARG A 121 0.47 -1.82 27.48
CA ARG A 121 0.83 -3.24 27.64
C ARG A 121 1.58 -3.79 26.42
N ASP A 122 1.20 -3.37 25.21
CA ASP A 122 1.88 -3.78 23.98
C ASP A 122 3.28 -3.17 23.92
N PHE A 123 3.40 -1.89 24.30
CA PHE A 123 4.70 -1.22 24.43
C PHE A 123 5.62 -1.89 25.47
N ASP A 124 5.12 -2.17 26.68
CA ASP A 124 5.90 -2.87 27.70
C ASP A 124 6.26 -4.31 27.29
N SER A 125 5.36 -4.99 26.58
CA SER A 125 5.64 -6.32 26.02
C SER A 125 6.71 -6.25 24.93
N ALA A 126 6.70 -5.21 24.09
CA ALA A 126 7.75 -4.96 23.10
C ALA A 126 9.10 -4.73 23.78
N ARG A 127 9.17 -3.84 24.79
CA ARG A 127 10.38 -3.50 25.55
C ARG A 127 11.14 -4.72 26.05
N VAL A 128 10.42 -5.66 26.67
CA VAL A 128 10.98 -6.88 27.26
C VAL A 128 11.07 -8.07 26.30
N GLY A 129 10.70 -7.90 25.02
CA GLY A 129 10.75 -8.97 24.01
C GLY A 129 9.70 -10.07 24.17
N LYS A 130 8.50 -9.73 24.67
CA LYS A 130 7.36 -10.64 24.90
C LYS A 130 6.10 -10.23 24.12
N LEU A 131 6.24 -9.40 23.08
CA LEU A 131 5.13 -9.00 22.23
C LEU A 131 4.56 -10.22 21.49
N ALA A 132 3.24 -10.41 21.54
CA ALA A 132 2.60 -11.57 20.92
C ALA A 132 2.48 -11.40 19.40
N GLU A 133 2.92 -12.41 18.64
CA GLU A 133 2.90 -12.39 17.17
C GLU A 133 1.48 -12.37 16.56
N SER A 134 0.46 -12.76 17.33
CA SER A 134 -0.93 -12.89 16.86
C SER A 134 -1.74 -11.60 16.84
N VAL A 135 -1.20 -10.49 17.36
CA VAL A 135 -1.92 -9.20 17.41
C VAL A 135 -1.64 -8.41 16.13
N PRO A 136 -2.67 -7.97 15.37
CA PRO A 136 -2.49 -7.20 14.14
C PRO A 136 -2.14 -5.73 14.46
N LEU A 137 -0.94 -5.47 14.97
CA LEU A 137 -0.52 -4.14 15.44
C LEU A 137 -0.25 -3.13 14.30
N VAL A 138 0.03 -3.61 13.08
CA VAL A 138 0.27 -2.74 11.91
C VAL A 138 -1.03 -2.48 11.16
N ALA A 139 -1.62 -1.31 11.39
CA ALA A 139 -2.67 -0.75 10.53
C ALA A 139 -2.04 0.25 9.55
N GLY A 140 -2.52 0.29 8.31
CA GLY A 140 -2.04 1.29 7.35
C GLY A 140 -2.39 0.97 5.90
N PHE A 141 -2.03 1.89 5.01
CA PHE A 141 -2.37 1.82 3.59
C PHE A 141 -1.12 1.62 2.73
N GLY A 142 -1.34 1.25 1.47
CA GLY A 142 -0.29 1.10 0.47
C GLY A 142 0.24 -0.33 0.33
N VAL A 143 1.47 -0.45 -0.17
CA VAL A 143 2.03 -1.74 -0.60
C VAL A 143 2.76 -2.42 0.55
N ARG A 144 2.21 -3.54 1.05
CA ARG A 144 2.88 -4.43 1.99
C ARG A 144 4.14 -5.02 1.32
N PRO A 145 5.37 -4.82 1.82
CA PRO A 145 6.59 -5.21 1.10
C PRO A 145 6.75 -6.73 0.98
N LYS A 146 7.56 -7.21 0.01
CA LYS A 146 7.77 -8.66 -0.19
C LYS A 146 8.38 -9.37 1.03
N GLY A 147 9.28 -8.68 1.75
CA GLY A 147 9.91 -9.18 2.97
C GLY A 147 9.04 -9.09 4.23
N HIS A 148 7.81 -8.60 4.14
CA HIS A 148 6.87 -8.63 5.27
C HIS A 148 6.65 -10.09 5.72
N PRO A 149 6.70 -10.43 7.02
CA PRO A 149 6.62 -11.82 7.50
C PRO A 149 5.44 -12.61 6.91
N GLU A 150 4.23 -12.05 6.98
CA GLU A 150 3.01 -12.68 6.41
C GLU A 150 3.00 -12.82 4.87
N ARG A 151 3.95 -12.20 4.15
CA ARG A 151 4.17 -12.48 2.72
C ARG A 151 5.34 -13.43 2.49
N ALA A 152 6.39 -13.36 3.30
CA ALA A 152 7.53 -14.27 3.23
C ALA A 152 7.11 -15.73 3.48
N LYS A 153 6.20 -15.97 4.44
CA LYS A 153 5.60 -17.29 4.72
C LYS A 153 4.95 -17.95 3.48
N LEU A 154 4.44 -17.15 2.54
CA LEU A 154 3.72 -17.62 1.35
C LEU A 154 4.64 -18.08 0.20
N VAL A 155 5.96 -17.87 0.32
CA VAL A 155 6.96 -18.36 -0.65
C VAL A 155 7.16 -19.88 -0.56
N GLY A 156 6.67 -20.51 0.51
CA GLY A 156 6.87 -21.94 0.77
C GLY A 156 8.28 -22.27 1.26
N THR A 157 8.52 -23.55 1.48
CA THR A 157 9.72 -24.07 2.14
C THR A 157 10.87 -24.21 1.14
N ILE A 158 11.92 -23.40 1.32
CA ILE A 158 13.16 -23.45 0.54
C ILE A 158 14.18 -24.29 1.32
N ASP A 159 14.03 -25.62 1.28
CA ASP A 159 14.96 -26.56 1.89
C ASP A 159 15.89 -27.21 0.86
N ARG A 160 16.79 -28.08 1.34
CA ARG A 160 17.73 -28.81 0.48
C ARG A 160 17.00 -29.75 -0.51
N ALA A 161 15.88 -30.34 -0.11
CA ALA A 161 15.12 -31.24 -0.98
C ALA A 161 14.44 -30.49 -2.13
N PHE A 162 13.98 -29.25 -1.91
CA PHE A 162 13.53 -28.36 -2.98
C PHE A 162 14.69 -27.93 -3.89
N ILE A 163 15.82 -27.50 -3.31
CA ILE A 163 17.02 -27.05 -4.06
C ILE A 163 17.59 -28.15 -4.95
N GLU A 164 17.54 -29.42 -4.53
CA GLU A 164 18.00 -30.59 -5.29
C GLU A 164 16.92 -31.17 -6.23
N SER A 165 15.77 -30.50 -6.40
CA SER A 165 14.66 -30.94 -7.26
C SER A 165 14.46 -30.10 -8.52
N ASP A 166 13.83 -30.69 -9.54
CA ASP A 166 13.41 -29.97 -10.76
C ASP A 166 12.12 -29.14 -10.59
N ALA A 167 11.62 -28.94 -9.36
CA ALA A 167 10.37 -28.23 -9.12
C ALA A 167 10.54 -26.70 -9.34
N PRO A 168 9.65 -26.03 -10.09
CA PRO A 168 9.79 -24.59 -10.36
C PRO A 168 9.46 -23.69 -9.17
N VAL A 169 8.70 -24.21 -8.19
CA VAL A 169 8.34 -23.57 -6.91
C VAL A 169 8.18 -24.65 -5.83
N PRO A 170 8.30 -24.31 -4.54
CA PRO A 170 7.99 -25.24 -3.45
C PRO A 170 6.56 -25.79 -3.51
N LYS A 171 6.35 -26.97 -2.91
CA LYS A 171 5.04 -27.65 -2.89
C LYS A 171 3.97 -26.88 -2.10
N ASP A 172 4.42 -26.09 -1.13
CA ASP A 172 3.67 -25.24 -0.21
C ASP A 172 3.71 -23.75 -0.63
N PHE A 173 4.13 -23.44 -1.87
CA PHE A 173 4.08 -22.09 -2.42
C PHE A 173 2.63 -21.62 -2.59
N ASP A 174 2.27 -20.48 -1.98
CA ASP A 174 0.96 -19.86 -2.11
C ASP A 174 1.02 -18.64 -3.03
N PHE A 175 0.24 -18.68 -4.11
CA PHE A 175 0.11 -17.58 -5.07
C PHE A 175 -0.47 -16.29 -4.47
N ALA A 176 -1.09 -16.35 -3.29
CA ALA A 176 -1.45 -15.16 -2.51
C ALA A 176 -0.23 -14.27 -2.18
N VAL A 177 1.00 -14.81 -2.23
CA VAL A 177 2.24 -14.01 -2.14
C VAL A 177 2.27 -12.85 -3.12
N TRP A 178 1.60 -12.95 -4.28
CA TRP A 178 1.56 -11.89 -5.29
C TRP A 178 0.59 -10.75 -4.95
N ASN A 179 -0.32 -10.95 -3.99
CA ASN A 179 -1.18 -9.88 -3.51
C ASN A 179 -0.45 -9.03 -2.46
N ALA A 180 -0.15 -7.78 -2.83
CA ALA A 180 0.60 -6.85 -2.01
C ALA A 180 -0.29 -5.88 -1.20
N ALA A 181 -1.61 -5.98 -1.31
CA ALA A 181 -2.53 -5.28 -0.42
C ALA A 181 -2.57 -5.93 0.98
N TRP A 182 -2.93 -5.16 1.99
CA TRP A 182 -3.24 -5.67 3.33
C TRP A 182 -4.51 -6.52 3.30
N PRO A 183 -4.67 -7.55 4.15
CA PRO A 183 -5.77 -8.52 4.04
C PRO A 183 -7.18 -7.90 4.08
N ASP A 184 -7.36 -6.83 4.84
CA ASP A 184 -8.58 -6.02 4.96
C ASP A 184 -8.86 -5.11 3.75
N GLN A 185 -7.86 -4.94 2.86
CA GLN A 185 -7.89 -4.16 1.63
C GLN A 185 -7.95 -5.06 0.37
N GLN A 186 -8.13 -6.38 0.54
CA GLN A 186 -8.30 -7.34 -0.54
C GLN A 186 -9.79 -7.56 -0.85
N VAL A 187 -10.07 -7.89 -2.12
CA VAL A 187 -11.40 -8.28 -2.61
C VAL A 187 -11.26 -9.50 -3.52
N ASP A 188 -12.29 -10.35 -3.56
CA ASP A 188 -12.26 -11.62 -4.30
C ASP A 188 -11.96 -11.45 -5.79
N ALA A 189 -12.56 -10.43 -6.42
CA ALA A 189 -12.34 -10.11 -7.82
C ALA A 189 -12.73 -8.66 -8.15
N LEU A 190 -11.95 -8.01 -9.02
CA LEU A 190 -12.25 -6.68 -9.57
C LEU A 190 -12.91 -6.80 -10.96
N ARG A 191 -14.07 -6.16 -11.11
CA ARG A 191 -14.95 -6.12 -12.28
C ARG A 191 -14.70 -4.90 -13.17
N GLY A 192 -14.14 -3.82 -12.60
CA GLY A 192 -13.77 -2.58 -13.29
C GLY A 192 -14.86 -1.52 -13.36
N ASP A 193 -16.02 -1.78 -12.73
CA ASP A 193 -17.18 -0.90 -12.56
C ASP A 193 -17.52 -0.62 -11.08
N GLU A 194 -16.58 -0.91 -10.17
CA GLU A 194 -16.73 -0.66 -8.73
C GLU A 194 -17.09 0.79 -8.42
N GLN A 195 -18.07 0.97 -7.53
CA GLN A 195 -18.16 2.17 -6.71
C GLN A 195 -17.20 2.00 -5.53
N ILE A 196 -16.32 2.97 -5.32
CA ILE A 196 -15.33 2.97 -4.24
C ILE A 196 -15.53 4.22 -3.42
N GLU A 197 -15.66 4.07 -2.11
CA GLU A 197 -15.80 5.17 -1.17
C GLU A 197 -14.55 5.31 -0.32
N LEU A 198 -14.08 6.55 -0.16
CA LEU A 198 -12.95 6.91 0.70
C LEU A 198 -13.45 7.85 1.79
N VAL A 199 -13.49 7.38 3.03
CA VAL A 199 -13.90 8.17 4.21
C VAL A 199 -12.65 8.62 4.96
N ASN A 200 -12.52 9.93 5.21
CA ASN A 200 -11.40 10.60 5.90
C ASN A 200 -10.00 10.36 5.30
N LEU A 201 -9.92 9.81 4.08
CA LEU A 201 -8.70 9.59 3.31
C LEU A 201 -8.42 10.68 2.27
N CYS A 202 -9.10 11.83 2.35
CA CYS A 202 -8.80 12.99 1.49
C CYS A 202 -9.15 14.31 2.19
N ALA A 203 -8.50 15.39 1.81
CA ALA A 203 -8.79 16.72 2.35
C ALA A 203 -10.20 17.19 1.98
N PRO A 204 -10.89 17.99 2.81
CA PRO A 204 -12.23 18.54 2.50
C PRO A 204 -12.24 19.51 1.30
N THR A 205 -11.06 19.92 0.82
CA THR A 205 -10.89 20.72 -0.40
C THR A 205 -10.81 19.87 -1.67
N THR A 206 -10.80 18.54 -1.55
CA THR A 206 -10.72 17.60 -2.67
C THR A 206 -11.99 17.71 -3.54
N PRO A 207 -11.87 17.95 -4.86
CA PRO A 207 -13.04 18.08 -5.73
C PRO A 207 -13.96 16.86 -5.66
N CYS A 208 -15.26 17.11 -5.52
CA CYS A 208 -16.31 16.10 -5.38
C CYS A 208 -16.27 15.28 -4.08
N SER A 209 -15.49 15.67 -3.08
CA SER A 209 -15.72 15.20 -1.71
C SER A 209 -16.92 15.90 -1.07
N THR A 210 -17.56 15.24 -0.12
CA THR A 210 -18.64 15.77 0.72
C THR A 210 -18.20 15.73 2.17
N LYS A 211 -18.67 16.69 2.98
CA LYS A 211 -18.46 16.69 4.43
C LYS A 211 -19.79 16.48 5.14
N ASP A 212 -19.87 15.50 6.03
CA ASP A 212 -21.08 15.23 6.81
C ASP A 212 -21.19 16.12 8.06
N ALA A 213 -22.28 15.94 8.82
CA ALA A 213 -22.54 16.71 10.04
C ALA A 213 -21.62 16.33 11.23
N ALA A 214 -21.07 15.12 11.26
CA ALA A 214 -20.07 14.69 12.24
C ALA A 214 -18.67 15.22 11.90
N GLY A 215 -18.47 15.67 10.66
CA GLY A 215 -17.28 16.28 10.14
C GLY A 215 -16.43 15.35 9.26
N ASN A 216 -16.89 14.15 8.94
CA ASN A 216 -16.17 13.20 8.08
C ASN A 216 -16.16 13.70 6.64
N VAL A 217 -15.05 13.45 5.93
CA VAL A 217 -14.88 13.80 4.52
C VAL A 217 -14.94 12.54 3.67
N THR A 218 -15.97 12.44 2.83
CA THR A 218 -16.21 11.28 1.96
C THR A 218 -15.95 11.63 0.51
N LEU A 219 -15.22 10.77 -0.21
CA LEU A 219 -15.03 10.86 -1.66
C LEU A 219 -15.49 9.56 -2.32
N THR A 220 -16.59 9.63 -3.07
CA THR A 220 -17.14 8.50 -3.84
C THR A 220 -16.62 8.53 -5.28
N LEU A 221 -16.02 7.43 -5.71
CA LEU A 221 -15.47 7.20 -7.05
C LEU A 221 -16.26 6.09 -7.74
N ASN A 222 -16.42 6.17 -9.06
CA ASN A 222 -16.96 5.07 -9.86
C ASN A 222 -15.94 4.69 -10.94
N LEU A 223 -15.51 3.43 -10.95
CA LEU A 223 -14.63 2.91 -11.98
C LEU A 223 -15.36 2.83 -13.33
N PRO A 224 -14.65 2.99 -14.46
CA PRO A 224 -15.29 3.37 -15.72
C PRO A 224 -15.93 2.21 -16.52
N GLY A 225 -16.10 1.03 -15.93
CA GLY A 225 -16.67 -0.17 -16.57
C GLY A 225 -15.91 -0.61 -17.81
N HIS A 226 -14.58 -0.46 -17.80
CA HIS A 226 -13.73 -0.75 -18.94
C HIS A 226 -13.34 -2.22 -18.98
N LEU A 227 -13.66 -2.87 -20.10
CA LEU A 227 -13.21 -4.22 -20.44
C LEU A 227 -12.15 -4.13 -21.56
N PRO A 228 -10.87 -3.88 -21.22
CA PRO A 228 -9.80 -4.02 -22.20
C PRO A 228 -9.61 -5.49 -22.58
N PHE A 229 -9.03 -5.72 -23.75
CA PHE A 229 -8.57 -7.02 -24.23
C PHE A 229 -7.23 -6.84 -24.94
N ALA A 230 -6.42 -7.88 -24.96
CA ALA A 230 -5.19 -7.93 -25.75
C ALA A 230 -5.45 -8.69 -27.06
N LEU A 231 -4.80 -8.27 -28.16
CA LEU A 231 -4.77 -9.06 -29.40
C LEU A 231 -3.51 -9.91 -29.42
N VAL A 232 -3.70 -11.22 -29.51
CA VAL A 232 -2.60 -12.21 -29.54
C VAL A 232 -2.54 -12.87 -30.91
N ARG A 233 -1.33 -13.02 -31.46
CA ARG A 233 -1.09 -13.80 -32.68
C ARG A 233 -0.56 -15.18 -32.32
N PHE A 234 -1.25 -16.22 -32.77
CA PHE A 234 -0.86 -17.61 -32.59
C PHE A 234 0.15 -18.08 -33.65
N GLU A 235 0.81 -19.21 -33.41
CA GLU A 235 1.79 -19.82 -34.33
C GLU A 235 1.23 -20.09 -35.73
N ASN A 236 -0.03 -20.51 -35.84
CA ASN A 236 -0.73 -20.73 -37.11
C ASN A 236 -1.13 -19.42 -37.84
N GLY A 237 -0.68 -18.27 -37.36
CA GLY A 237 -0.92 -16.94 -37.95
C GLY A 237 -2.25 -16.31 -37.55
N SER A 238 -3.18 -17.04 -36.93
CA SER A 238 -4.48 -16.51 -36.50
C SER A 238 -4.32 -15.44 -35.41
N ILE A 239 -5.34 -14.58 -35.27
CA ILE A 239 -5.40 -13.55 -34.25
C ILE A 239 -6.63 -13.83 -33.39
N GLY A 240 -6.44 -13.85 -32.07
CA GLY A 240 -7.53 -13.94 -31.09
C GLY A 240 -7.53 -12.76 -30.12
N GLU A 241 -8.67 -12.57 -29.47
CA GLU A 241 -8.80 -11.69 -28.31
C GLU A 241 -8.46 -12.49 -27.04
N LEU A 242 -7.60 -11.92 -26.20
CA LEU A 242 -7.25 -12.43 -24.88
C LEU A 242 -7.83 -11.48 -23.83
N GLU A 243 -8.72 -12.00 -22.98
CA GLU A 243 -9.31 -11.25 -21.87
C GLU A 243 -8.21 -10.74 -20.93
N VAL A 244 -8.18 -9.43 -20.62
CA VAL A 244 -7.35 -8.89 -19.53
C VAL A 244 -8.25 -8.46 -18.38
N ARG A 245 -8.08 -9.09 -17.22
CA ARG A 245 -8.87 -8.80 -16.02
C ARG A 245 -8.25 -7.66 -15.24
N LEU A 246 -9.10 -6.84 -14.59
CA LEU A 246 -8.61 -5.87 -13.61
C LEU A 246 -8.10 -6.66 -12.40
N ASP A 247 -6.88 -6.35 -11.98
CA ASP A 247 -6.16 -7.14 -10.98
C ASP A 247 -5.69 -6.28 -9.80
N THR A 248 -5.30 -5.03 -10.05
CA THR A 248 -4.95 -4.08 -8.99
C THR A 248 -5.59 -2.73 -9.28
N VAL A 249 -6.15 -2.11 -8.24
CA VAL A 249 -6.53 -0.69 -8.22
C VAL A 249 -5.68 0.01 -7.18
N LEU A 250 -5.01 1.09 -7.57
CA LEU A 250 -4.30 2.00 -6.68
C LEU A 250 -4.98 3.36 -6.76
N ILE A 251 -5.30 3.96 -5.62
CA ILE A 251 -5.95 5.27 -5.54
C ILE A 251 -5.04 6.20 -4.76
N ASP A 252 -4.70 7.31 -5.39
CA ASP A 252 -3.93 8.40 -4.82
C ASP A 252 -4.85 9.64 -4.75
N PRO A 253 -5.46 9.93 -3.59
CA PRO A 253 -6.41 11.03 -3.45
C PRO A 253 -5.74 12.40 -3.51
N GLU A 254 -4.49 12.54 -3.06
CA GLU A 254 -3.74 13.79 -3.09
C GLU A 254 -3.35 14.20 -4.51
N ARG A 255 -2.71 13.28 -5.26
CA ARG A 255 -2.40 13.47 -6.67
C ARG A 255 -3.65 13.48 -7.54
N ARG A 256 -4.76 12.95 -7.00
CA ARG A 256 -6.04 12.75 -7.68
C ARG A 256 -5.82 11.88 -8.92
N GLU A 257 -5.32 10.67 -8.67
CA GLU A 257 -5.04 9.65 -9.69
C GLU A 257 -5.60 8.31 -9.25
N VAL A 258 -6.36 7.65 -10.13
CA VAL A 258 -6.68 6.22 -10.00
C VAL A 258 -5.86 5.49 -11.05
N SER A 259 -5.06 4.52 -10.62
CA SER A 259 -4.26 3.64 -11.47
C SER A 259 -4.82 2.23 -11.42
N CYS A 260 -5.33 1.75 -12.55
CA CYS A 260 -5.79 0.39 -12.73
C CYS A 260 -4.69 -0.43 -13.44
N VAL A 261 -4.44 -1.64 -12.95
CA VAL A 261 -3.55 -2.63 -13.58
C VAL A 261 -4.38 -3.80 -14.05
N TRP A 262 -4.40 -4.01 -15.37
CA TRP A 262 -5.00 -5.19 -15.97
C TRP A 262 -3.92 -6.23 -16.27
N ARG A 263 -4.22 -7.51 -16.02
CA ARG A 263 -3.34 -8.64 -16.31
C ARG A 263 -4.08 -9.71 -17.11
N SER A 264 -3.33 -10.54 -17.82
CA SER A 264 -3.83 -11.78 -18.40
C SER A 264 -2.73 -12.82 -18.44
N ASN A 265 -3.14 -14.08 -18.37
CA ASN A 265 -2.26 -15.22 -18.46
C ASN A 265 -2.32 -15.75 -19.89
N ALA A 266 -1.37 -15.33 -20.72
CA ALA A 266 -1.12 -16.00 -22.00
C ALA A 266 -0.51 -17.39 -21.69
N GLY A 267 -1.37 -18.39 -21.55
CA GLY A 267 -0.96 -19.74 -21.18
C GLY A 267 0.07 -20.31 -22.17
N GLN A 268 1.01 -21.10 -21.67
CA GLN A 268 1.75 -22.06 -22.50
C GLN A 268 0.80 -23.20 -22.89
N ALA A 269 -0.15 -22.89 -23.77
CA ALA A 269 -0.86 -23.92 -24.49
C ALA A 269 0.18 -24.69 -25.33
N THR A 270 0.03 -26.01 -25.37
CA THR A 270 0.94 -26.98 -25.99
C THR A 270 1.46 -26.51 -27.37
N ARG A 271 2.65 -26.99 -27.77
CA ARG A 271 3.54 -26.62 -28.92
C ARG A 271 2.91 -26.40 -30.33
N ARG A 272 1.59 -26.31 -30.46
CA ARG A 272 0.81 -25.91 -31.65
C ARG A 272 -0.02 -24.63 -31.45
N THR A 273 -0.01 -24.05 -30.24
CA THR A 273 -0.93 -22.96 -29.82
C THR A 273 -0.25 -21.87 -28.98
N SER A 274 1.08 -21.80 -28.95
CA SER A 274 1.77 -20.74 -28.22
C SER A 274 1.69 -19.39 -28.98
N PRO A 275 1.51 -18.25 -28.30
CA PRO A 275 1.45 -16.95 -28.97
C PRO A 275 2.85 -16.45 -29.36
N ARG A 276 3.15 -16.38 -30.66
CA ARG A 276 4.46 -15.90 -31.17
C ARG A 276 4.75 -14.45 -30.81
N THR A 277 3.72 -13.59 -30.72
CA THR A 277 3.89 -12.19 -30.30
C THR A 277 2.56 -11.61 -29.82
N ALA A 278 2.51 -11.11 -28.57
CA ALA A 278 1.40 -10.31 -28.08
C ALA A 278 1.62 -8.83 -28.46
N HIS A 279 0.66 -8.22 -29.16
CA HIS A 279 0.68 -6.79 -29.46
C HIS A 279 -0.39 -6.08 -28.62
N GLY A 280 0.02 -5.56 -27.46
CA GLY A 280 -0.85 -4.83 -26.54
C GLY A 280 -1.35 -3.50 -27.14
N ARG A 281 -2.48 -3.53 -27.84
CA ARG A 281 -3.30 -2.35 -28.14
C ARG A 281 -4.53 -2.38 -27.24
N ALA A 282 -4.63 -1.43 -26.31
CA ALA A 282 -5.78 -1.30 -25.42
C ALA A 282 -6.97 -0.67 -26.17
N TRP A 283 -7.87 -1.51 -26.68
CA TRP A 283 -9.16 -1.10 -27.23
C TRP A 283 -10.18 -0.90 -26.11
N ARG A 284 -11.08 0.08 -26.25
CA ARG A 284 -12.16 0.31 -25.27
C ARG A 284 -13.48 -0.22 -25.80
N ARG A 285 -14.06 -1.17 -25.08
CA ARG A 285 -15.48 -1.46 -25.10
C ARG A 285 -16.08 -1.01 -23.77
N ARG A 286 -17.15 -0.21 -23.80
CA ARG A 286 -18.03 -0.07 -22.62
C ARG A 286 -18.85 -1.35 -22.51
N ARG A 287 -19.25 -1.73 -21.29
CA ARG A 287 -20.16 -2.88 -21.08
C ARG A 287 -21.48 -2.70 -21.86
N ASP A 288 -21.90 -1.44 -22.05
CA ASP A 288 -23.03 -0.98 -22.90
C ASP A 288 -22.83 -1.14 -24.42
N GLY A 289 -21.84 -1.91 -24.87
CA GLY A 289 -21.63 -2.30 -26.28
C GLY A 289 -20.88 -1.30 -27.16
N VAL A 290 -20.84 -0.01 -26.81
CA VAL A 290 -20.17 1.05 -27.60
C VAL A 290 -18.64 0.84 -27.64
N ARG A 291 -18.06 0.95 -28.85
CA ARG A 291 -16.61 0.87 -29.11
C ARG A 291 -16.03 2.29 -29.29
N ASP A 292 -15.01 2.65 -28.51
CA ASP A 292 -14.28 3.92 -28.65
C ASP A 292 -12.82 3.66 -29.07
N LEU A 293 -12.34 4.37 -30.09
CA LEU A 293 -10.94 4.33 -30.51
C LEU A 293 -10.07 5.16 -29.56
N ALA A 294 -9.12 4.52 -28.87
CA ALA A 294 -8.20 5.22 -27.98
C ALA A 294 -7.16 6.04 -28.79
N ARG A 295 -7.17 7.37 -28.66
CA ARG A 295 -6.06 8.22 -29.15
C ARG A 295 -4.74 7.84 -28.46
N ARG A 296 -3.65 7.85 -29.25
CA ARG A 296 -2.28 7.50 -28.85
C ARG A 296 -1.76 8.42 -27.72
N GLU A 297 -1.78 7.91 -26.49
CA GLU A 297 -0.97 8.44 -25.38
C GLU A 297 -0.57 7.26 -24.47
N GLY A 298 0.75 7.07 -24.30
CA GLY A 298 1.36 5.98 -23.53
C GLY A 298 1.76 4.75 -24.37
N GLY A 299 3.06 4.44 -24.42
CA GLY A 299 3.59 3.23 -25.05
C GLY A 299 3.74 2.08 -24.05
N ALA A 300 3.34 0.87 -24.44
CA ALA A 300 3.61 -0.35 -23.67
C ALA A 300 4.97 -0.93 -24.06
N ARG A 301 5.83 -1.23 -23.07
CA ARG A 301 7.11 -1.93 -23.28
C ARG A 301 6.97 -3.36 -22.78
N LEU A 302 7.20 -4.35 -23.65
CA LEU A 302 7.34 -5.74 -23.22
C LEU A 302 8.60 -5.85 -22.35
N ILE A 303 8.47 -6.48 -21.18
CA ILE A 303 9.60 -7.09 -20.47
C ILE A 303 9.31 -8.60 -20.44
N THR A 304 10.32 -9.40 -20.74
CA THR A 304 10.17 -10.83 -21.08
C THR A 304 9.88 -11.71 -19.87
N SER A 305 8.61 -11.74 -19.46
CA SER A 305 7.96 -12.83 -18.71
C SER A 305 6.45 -12.57 -18.60
N GLY A 306 5.70 -12.88 -19.67
CA GLY A 306 4.22 -12.98 -19.66
C GLY A 306 3.38 -11.71 -19.40
N LEU A 307 3.96 -10.62 -18.89
CA LEU A 307 3.20 -9.50 -18.31
C LEU A 307 2.97 -8.35 -19.31
N VAL A 308 1.75 -8.22 -19.84
CA VAL A 308 1.32 -7.02 -20.59
C VAL A 308 0.84 -5.96 -19.60
N ARG A 309 1.77 -5.15 -19.06
CA ARG A 309 1.43 -4.05 -18.16
C ARG A 309 0.95 -2.83 -18.95
N THR A 310 -0.34 -2.49 -18.82
CA THR A 310 -0.86 -1.17 -19.23
C THR A 310 -1.22 -0.36 -17.99
N ALA A 311 -0.59 0.80 -17.84
CA ALA A 311 -0.88 1.75 -16.78
C ALA A 311 -1.45 3.04 -17.40
N ARG A 312 -2.51 3.58 -16.81
CA ARG A 312 -3.00 4.93 -17.10
C ARG A 312 -3.47 5.58 -15.81
N SER A 313 -2.92 6.75 -15.51
CA SER A 313 -3.53 7.69 -14.59
C SER A 313 -4.59 8.52 -15.31
N ARG A 314 -5.59 8.97 -14.56
CA ARG A 314 -6.47 10.09 -14.94
C ARG A 314 -6.42 11.12 -13.83
N ARG A 315 -6.07 12.37 -14.16
CA ARG A 315 -6.25 13.51 -13.25
C ARG A 315 -7.71 13.92 -13.20
N PHE A 316 -8.25 14.13 -12.00
CA PHE A 316 -9.59 14.68 -11.83
C PHE A 316 -9.60 16.16 -12.26
N GLN A 317 -10.37 16.48 -13.29
CA GLN A 317 -10.67 17.85 -13.70
C GLN A 317 -12.14 18.16 -13.44
N ARG A 318 -12.43 19.40 -13.01
CA ARG A 318 -13.79 19.91 -12.85
C ARG A 318 -14.57 19.78 -14.16
N ARG A 319 -15.71 19.07 -14.15
CA ARG A 319 -16.76 19.36 -15.13
C ARG A 319 -17.31 20.76 -14.79
N ARG A 320 -17.05 21.74 -15.66
CA ARG A 320 -17.78 23.02 -15.60
C ARG A 320 -19.24 22.76 -15.99
N PRO A 321 -20.24 23.35 -15.31
CA PRO A 321 -21.61 23.39 -15.82
C PRO A 321 -21.63 24.12 -17.17
N SER A 322 -22.41 23.62 -18.14
CA SER A 322 -22.55 24.27 -19.44
C SER A 322 -23.52 25.45 -19.35
N THR A 323 -23.01 26.63 -18.98
CA THR A 323 -23.75 27.89 -19.10
C THR A 323 -23.94 28.27 -20.56
N ARG A 324 -25.12 27.97 -21.12
CA ARG A 324 -25.60 28.59 -22.37
C ARG A 324 -25.90 30.06 -22.10
N HIS A 325 -24.98 30.97 -22.45
CA HIS A 325 -25.28 32.41 -22.49
C HIS A 325 -25.90 32.81 -23.84
N ARG A 326 -26.99 33.57 -23.77
CA ARG A 326 -27.59 34.30 -24.90
C ARG A 326 -26.76 35.52 -25.29
N SER A 327 -26.82 35.91 -26.56
CA SER A 327 -26.58 37.27 -27.08
C SER A 327 -27.22 37.33 -28.48
N ALA A 328 -27.78 38.43 -29.02
CA ALA A 328 -27.98 39.81 -28.51
C ALA A 328 -29.48 40.20 -28.71
N ALA A 329 -29.99 41.43 -28.95
CA ALA A 329 -29.47 42.81 -29.13
C ALA A 329 -30.63 43.83 -28.89
N ALA A 330 -30.42 45.11 -29.28
CA ALA A 330 -31.44 46.09 -29.70
C ALA A 330 -32.39 46.74 -28.66
N ARG A 331 -31.79 47.54 -27.76
CA ARG A 331 -31.96 49.02 -27.55
C ARG A 331 -33.35 49.70 -27.40
N PRO A 332 -33.41 50.92 -26.79
CA PRO A 332 -34.63 51.46 -26.14
C PRO A 332 -35.12 52.84 -26.63
N ARG A 333 -36.34 53.28 -26.22
CA ARG A 333 -36.60 54.55 -25.47
C ARG A 333 -38.11 54.91 -25.28
N CYS A 334 -38.40 55.48 -24.10
CA CYS A 334 -39.38 56.54 -23.73
C CYS A 334 -40.91 56.44 -23.98
N ARG A 335 -41.67 56.65 -22.88
CA ARG A 335 -42.79 57.62 -22.63
C ARG A 335 -43.88 57.80 -23.70
N THR A 336 -45.18 58.01 -23.40
CA THR A 336 -45.87 58.43 -22.14
C THR A 336 -47.36 58.12 -22.25
N GLN A 337 -48.00 57.63 -21.17
CA GLN A 337 -49.03 58.34 -20.40
C GLN A 337 -49.31 57.54 -19.11
#